data_AF-Q788P0-F1
#
_entry.id   AF-Q788P0-F1
#
_cell.length_a   1.000
_cell.length_b   1.000
_cell.length_c   1.000
_cell.angle_alpha   90.00
_cell.angle_beta   90.00
_cell.angle_gamma   90.00
#
_symmetry.space_group_name_H-M   'P 1'
#
loop_
_entity.id
_entity.type
_entity.pdbx_description
1 polymer ?
#
loop_
_entity_poly.entity_id
_entity_poly.type
_entity_poly.pdbx_seq_one_letter_code
_entity_poly.pdbx_strand_id
1 'polypeptide(L)'
;CEDLISSQVYAILVSHPPAPTDHLTPTPISYTAGFYRIPVIGLTTRMSIYSDKSIHLSFLRTVPPYSHQALVWFEMMRLFNWNHVILIVSDDHEGRAAQKKLETLLEGKESKSKKRNYENLDQLSYDNKRGPKADKVLQFEPGTKNL
;
A
#
# COMPACT_ATOMS: atom_id res chain seq x y z
N CYS A 1 -25.73 -11.78 -9.72
CA CYS A 1 -25.68 -11.75 -11.20
C CYS A 1 -27.02 -11.37 -11.79
N GLU A 2 -28.10 -11.98 -11.31
CA GLU A 2 -29.48 -11.79 -11.80
C GLU A 2 -29.95 -10.35 -11.78
N ASP A 3 -29.52 -9.52 -10.83
CA ASP A 3 -29.97 -8.12 -10.77
C ASP A 3 -29.12 -7.17 -11.62
N LEU A 4 -27.78 -7.35 -11.57
CA LEU A 4 -26.84 -6.41 -12.16
C LEU A 4 -26.42 -6.79 -13.58
N ILE A 5 -26.05 -8.04 -13.81
CA ILE A 5 -25.47 -8.47 -15.10
C ILE A 5 -26.55 -8.58 -16.17
N SER A 6 -27.76 -9.03 -15.79
CA SER A 6 -28.92 -9.10 -16.69
C SER A 6 -29.31 -7.73 -17.25
N SER A 7 -29.09 -6.68 -16.47
CA SER A 7 -29.43 -5.28 -16.78
C SER A 7 -28.39 -4.58 -17.66
N GLN A 8 -27.39 -5.30 -18.18
CA GLN A 8 -26.33 -4.74 -19.05
C GLN A 8 -25.62 -3.52 -18.45
N VAL A 9 -25.24 -3.61 -17.17
CA VAL A 9 -24.53 -2.52 -16.49
C VAL A 9 -23.14 -2.27 -17.08
N TYR A 10 -22.78 -0.98 -17.20
CA TYR A 10 -21.46 -0.56 -17.69
C TYR A 10 -20.40 -0.45 -16.59
N ALA A 11 -20.82 -0.23 -15.35
CA ALA A 11 -19.96 -0.16 -14.17
C ALA A 11 -20.76 -0.49 -12.91
N ILE A 12 -20.09 -0.94 -11.87
CA ILE A 12 -20.69 -1.28 -10.58
C ILE A 12 -20.04 -0.43 -9.49
N LEU A 13 -20.85 0.29 -8.70
CA LEU A 13 -20.38 1.01 -7.52
C LEU A 13 -20.60 0.13 -6.29
N VAL A 14 -19.57 -0.02 -5.45
CA VAL A 14 -19.63 -0.81 -4.21
C VAL A 14 -19.24 0.04 -3.02
N SER A 15 -20.15 0.15 -2.07
CA SER A 15 -19.86 0.56 -0.69
C SER A 15 -20.18 -0.59 0.27
N HIS A 16 -19.61 -0.52 1.45
CA HIS A 16 -19.94 -1.41 2.56
C HIS A 16 -20.36 -0.56 3.77
N PRO A 17 -21.34 -1.00 4.59
CA PRO A 17 -21.67 -0.34 5.85
C PRO A 17 -20.42 -0.12 6.73
N PRO A 18 -20.40 0.90 7.60
CA PRO A 18 -19.25 1.23 8.44
C PRO A 18 -18.97 0.19 9.55
N ALA A 19 -19.62 -0.97 9.51
CA ALA A 19 -19.38 -2.04 10.48
C ALA A 19 -17.96 -2.60 10.30
N PRO A 20 -17.18 -2.75 11.39
CA PRO A 20 -15.76 -3.12 11.31
C PRO A 20 -15.52 -4.58 10.92
N THR A 21 -16.56 -5.40 10.73
CA THR A 21 -16.41 -6.86 10.56
C THR A 21 -16.14 -7.29 9.12
N ASP A 22 -16.25 -6.39 8.14
CA ASP A 22 -16.50 -6.80 6.75
C ASP A 22 -15.61 -6.05 5.73
N HIS A 23 -14.30 -6.04 5.99
CA HIS A 23 -13.32 -5.39 5.11
C HIS A 23 -13.18 -6.04 3.71
N LEU A 24 -13.69 -7.28 3.55
CA LEU A 24 -13.57 -8.07 2.32
C LEU A 24 -14.86 -8.17 1.50
N THR A 25 -15.90 -7.42 1.86
CA THR A 25 -17.20 -7.47 1.17
C THR A 25 -17.20 -7.12 -0.32
N PRO A 26 -16.28 -6.30 -0.87
CA PRO A 26 -16.18 -6.10 -2.31
C PRO A 26 -15.62 -7.31 -3.10
N THR A 27 -15.03 -8.31 -2.44
CA THR A 27 -14.35 -9.45 -3.08
C THR A 27 -15.23 -10.21 -4.08
N PRO A 28 -16.42 -10.73 -3.72
CA PRO A 28 -17.25 -11.48 -4.67
C PRO A 28 -17.70 -10.65 -5.86
N ILE A 29 -17.97 -9.36 -5.65
CA ILE A 29 -18.38 -8.44 -6.72
C ILE A 29 -17.20 -8.20 -7.67
N SER A 30 -15.99 -8.00 -7.12
CA SER A 30 -14.76 -7.82 -7.89
C SER A 30 -14.47 -9.01 -8.81
N TYR A 31 -14.56 -10.24 -8.30
CA TYR A 31 -14.34 -11.44 -9.11
C TYR A 31 -15.41 -11.64 -10.18
N THR A 32 -16.68 -11.51 -9.80
CA THR A 32 -17.82 -11.72 -10.71
C THR A 32 -17.80 -10.71 -11.86
N ALA A 33 -17.64 -9.43 -11.55
CA ALA A 33 -17.56 -8.37 -12.56
C ALA A 33 -16.26 -8.44 -13.38
N GLY A 34 -15.16 -8.89 -12.75
CA GLY A 34 -13.88 -9.14 -13.39
C GLY A 34 -13.96 -10.13 -14.54
N PHE A 35 -14.76 -11.19 -14.40
CA PHE A 35 -15.01 -12.17 -15.46
C PHE A 35 -15.58 -11.53 -16.73
N TYR A 36 -16.53 -10.60 -16.58
CA TYR A 36 -17.16 -9.87 -17.69
C TYR A 36 -16.41 -8.59 -18.09
N ARG A 37 -15.26 -8.30 -17.48
CA ARG A 37 -14.51 -7.04 -17.69
C ARG A 37 -15.31 -5.77 -17.36
N ILE A 38 -16.32 -5.89 -16.49
CA ILE A 38 -17.10 -4.74 -16.02
C ILE A 38 -16.32 -4.04 -14.91
N PRO A 39 -16.04 -2.72 -15.03
CA PRO A 39 -15.37 -1.96 -13.98
C PRO A 39 -16.17 -1.95 -12.66
N VAL A 40 -15.46 -2.16 -11.55
CA VAL A 40 -16.01 -2.04 -10.18
C VAL A 40 -15.33 -0.86 -9.49
N ILE A 41 -16.11 0.07 -8.94
CA ILE A 41 -15.60 1.24 -8.23
C ILE A 41 -15.93 1.09 -6.74
N GLY A 42 -14.91 0.76 -5.95
CA GLY A 42 -14.98 0.71 -4.49
C GLY A 42 -14.98 2.11 -3.87
N LEU A 43 -16.03 2.42 -3.10
CA LEU A 43 -16.22 3.73 -2.49
C LEU A 43 -15.55 3.85 -1.12
N THR A 44 -15.57 2.77 -0.34
CA THR A 44 -15.14 2.81 1.09
C THR A 44 -13.97 1.90 1.42
N THR A 45 -13.73 0.84 0.64
CA THR A 45 -12.66 -0.12 0.96
C THR A 45 -11.27 0.49 0.76
N ARG A 46 -10.40 0.26 1.75
CA ARG A 46 -9.00 0.70 1.74
C ARG A 46 -8.01 -0.47 1.83
N MET A 47 -8.48 -1.71 1.68
CA MET A 47 -7.62 -2.88 1.70
C MET A 47 -6.68 -2.88 0.48
N SER A 48 -5.41 -3.19 0.71
CA SER A 48 -4.38 -3.22 -0.31
C SER A 48 -4.52 -4.38 -1.29
N ILE A 49 -5.25 -5.46 -0.93
CA ILE A 49 -5.48 -6.61 -1.82
C ILE A 49 -6.10 -6.21 -3.16
N TYR A 50 -7.02 -5.23 -3.14
CA TYR A 50 -7.73 -4.78 -4.34
C TYR A 50 -6.88 -3.93 -5.29
N SER A 51 -5.63 -3.68 -4.91
CA SER A 51 -4.65 -3.00 -5.78
C SER A 51 -4.00 -3.96 -6.77
N ASP A 52 -3.98 -5.25 -6.47
CA ASP A 52 -3.32 -6.24 -7.31
C ASP A 52 -4.16 -6.50 -8.56
N LYS A 53 -3.63 -6.06 -9.72
CA LYS A 53 -4.31 -6.22 -11.01
C LYS A 53 -4.27 -7.63 -11.56
N SER A 54 -3.43 -8.51 -11.01
CA SER A 54 -3.45 -9.94 -11.33
C SER A 54 -4.66 -10.64 -10.70
N ILE A 55 -5.14 -10.14 -9.55
CA ILE A 55 -6.26 -10.72 -8.78
C ILE A 55 -7.57 -9.97 -9.06
N HIS A 56 -7.54 -8.63 -8.99
CA HIS A 56 -8.70 -7.74 -9.06
C HIS A 56 -8.58 -6.76 -10.22
N LEU A 57 -8.48 -7.30 -11.44
CA LEU A 57 -8.17 -6.55 -12.66
C LEU A 57 -9.13 -5.37 -12.92
N SER A 58 -10.44 -5.59 -12.79
CA SER A 58 -11.47 -4.57 -13.03
C SER A 58 -11.70 -3.59 -11.87
N PHE A 59 -10.97 -3.74 -10.76
CA PHE A 59 -11.25 -2.97 -9.55
C PHE A 59 -10.58 -1.59 -9.56
N LEU A 60 -11.39 -0.56 -9.33
CA LEU A 60 -11.02 0.84 -9.14
C LEU A 60 -11.52 1.28 -7.76
N ARG A 61 -10.99 2.39 -7.24
CA ARG A 61 -11.45 2.95 -5.96
C ARG A 61 -11.21 4.45 -5.88
N THR A 62 -12.04 5.10 -5.09
CA THR A 62 -11.99 6.56 -4.87
C THR A 62 -11.11 6.95 -3.68
N VAL A 63 -10.81 6.01 -2.78
CA VAL A 63 -9.98 6.21 -1.59
C VAL A 63 -8.66 5.44 -1.68
N PRO A 64 -7.52 6.00 -1.25
CA PRO A 64 -6.24 5.31 -1.33
C PRO A 64 -6.18 4.15 -0.32
N PRO A 65 -5.49 3.03 -0.63
CA PRO A 65 -5.35 1.93 0.32
C PRO A 65 -4.49 2.32 1.52
N TYR A 66 -4.57 1.54 2.59
CA TYR A 66 -3.79 1.81 3.81
C TYR A 66 -2.28 1.79 3.58
N SER A 67 -1.76 0.91 2.71
CA SER A 67 -0.35 0.93 2.29
C SER A 67 0.16 2.29 1.79
N HIS A 68 -0.69 3.17 1.25
CA HIS A 68 -0.27 4.51 0.80
C HIS A 68 0.01 5.48 1.96
N GLN A 69 -0.37 5.15 3.20
CA GLN A 69 0.02 5.93 4.38
C GLN A 69 1.54 5.97 4.58
N ALA A 70 2.28 4.97 4.07
CA ALA A 70 3.73 4.96 4.07
C ALA A 70 4.37 6.18 3.38
N LEU A 71 3.66 6.82 2.43
CA LEU A 71 4.10 8.09 1.83
C LEU A 71 4.19 9.19 2.87
N VAL A 72 3.19 9.30 3.74
CA VAL A 72 3.15 10.31 4.81
C VAL A 72 4.25 10.03 5.83
N TRP A 73 4.47 8.77 6.20
CA TRP A 73 5.55 8.39 7.11
C TRP A 73 6.91 8.77 6.55
N PHE A 74 7.19 8.45 5.28
CA PHE A 74 8.42 8.83 4.61
C PHE A 74 8.63 10.35 4.58
N GLU A 75 7.57 11.11 4.33
CA GLU A 75 7.60 12.57 4.37
C GLU A 75 7.87 13.10 5.79
N MET A 76 7.27 12.52 6.82
CA MET A 76 7.58 12.85 8.22
C MET A 76 9.04 12.57 8.57
N MET A 77 9.57 11.41 8.17
CA MET A 77 10.98 11.08 8.39
C MET A 77 11.91 12.13 7.76
N ARG A 78 11.55 12.65 6.57
CA ARG A 78 12.30 13.72 5.91
C ARG A 78 12.18 15.05 6.65
N LEU A 79 10.97 15.42 7.07
CA LEU A 79 10.69 16.68 7.74
C LEU A 79 11.39 16.78 9.10
N PHE A 80 11.42 15.68 9.86
CA PHE A 80 12.00 15.60 11.20
C PHE A 80 13.41 15.01 11.24
N ASN A 81 14.01 14.73 10.08
CA ASN A 81 15.35 14.15 9.95
C ASN A 81 15.53 12.81 10.71
N TRP A 82 14.50 11.97 10.74
CA TRP A 82 14.60 10.63 11.31
C TRP A 82 15.35 9.70 10.36
N ASN A 83 16.61 9.45 10.67
CA ASN A 83 17.48 8.60 9.86
C ASN A 83 17.40 7.11 10.24
N HIS A 84 16.92 6.83 11.45
CA HIS A 84 16.87 5.52 12.08
C HIS A 84 15.45 5.24 12.55
N VAL A 85 14.79 4.25 11.94
CA VAL A 85 13.45 3.80 12.36
C VAL A 85 13.37 2.30 12.44
N ILE A 86 12.51 1.82 13.34
CA ILE A 86 12.11 0.42 13.44
C ILE A 86 10.69 0.33 12.91
N LEU A 87 10.47 -0.57 11.96
CA LEU A 87 9.15 -0.86 11.41
C LEU A 87 8.58 -2.10 12.08
N ILE A 88 7.37 -2.00 12.63
CA ILE A 88 6.62 -3.14 13.18
C ILE A 88 5.41 -3.37 12.28
N VAL A 89 5.31 -4.53 11.66
CA VAL A 89 4.23 -4.87 10.71
C VAL A 89 3.64 -6.23 11.05
N SER A 90 2.35 -6.40 10.78
CA SER A 90 1.73 -7.72 10.80
C SER A 90 2.19 -8.54 9.59
N ASP A 91 2.34 -9.86 9.75
CA ASP A 91 2.64 -10.77 8.64
C ASP A 91 1.39 -11.17 7.85
N ASP A 92 0.58 -10.17 7.51
CA ASP A 92 -0.55 -10.31 6.61
C ASP A 92 -0.31 -9.55 5.30
N HIS A 93 -1.24 -9.67 4.35
CA HIS A 93 -1.13 -8.98 3.08
C HIS A 93 -1.05 -7.44 3.24
N GLU A 94 -1.76 -6.87 4.20
CA GLU A 94 -1.79 -5.42 4.40
C GLU A 94 -0.45 -4.93 4.97
N GLY A 95 0.08 -5.59 6.00
CA GLY A 95 1.38 -5.31 6.59
C GLY A 95 2.51 -5.44 5.58
N ARG A 96 2.54 -6.52 4.79
CA ARG A 96 3.51 -6.70 3.69
C ARG A 96 3.39 -5.61 2.62
N ALA A 97 2.17 -5.20 2.26
CA ALA A 97 1.97 -4.12 1.29
C ALA A 97 2.48 -2.77 1.81
N ALA A 98 2.25 -2.46 3.09
CA ALA A 98 2.76 -1.24 3.73
C ALA A 98 4.29 -1.25 3.83
N GLN A 99 4.88 -2.37 4.28
CA GLN A 99 6.34 -2.56 4.34
C GLN A 99 6.98 -2.34 2.97
N LYS A 100 6.52 -3.07 1.94
CA LYS A 100 7.06 -2.98 0.57
C LYS A 100 6.97 -1.56 0.02
N LYS A 101 5.87 -0.85 0.30
CA LYS A 101 5.69 0.54 -0.13
C LYS A 101 6.72 1.47 0.51
N LEU A 102 6.97 1.32 1.81
CA LEU A 102 7.97 2.12 2.51
C LEU A 102 9.39 1.80 2.03
N GLU A 103 9.75 0.53 1.89
CA GLU A 103 11.05 0.08 1.37
C GLU A 103 11.34 0.69 -0.01
N THR A 104 10.36 0.63 -0.92
CA THR A 104 10.47 1.24 -2.27
C THR A 104 10.77 2.75 -2.20
N LEU A 105 10.18 3.46 -1.24
CA LEU A 105 10.41 4.90 -1.06
C LEU A 105 11.83 5.19 -0.55
N LEU A 106 12.32 4.36 0.38
CA LEU A 106 13.68 4.46 0.93
C LEU A 106 14.73 4.19 -0.16
N GLU A 107 14.54 3.12 -0.95
CA GLU A 107 15.42 2.77 -2.10
C GLU A 107 15.41 3.84 -3.21
N GLY A 108 14.22 4.39 -3.52
CA GLY A 108 14.05 5.46 -4.49
C GLY A 108 14.81 6.73 -4.13
N LYS A 109 15.02 7.01 -2.83
CA LYS A 109 15.86 8.11 -2.37
C LYS A 109 17.35 7.79 -2.51
N GLU A 110 17.78 6.60 -2.10
CA GLU A 110 19.19 6.21 -2.20
C GLU A 110 19.69 6.26 -3.65
N SER A 111 18.90 5.79 -4.61
CA SER A 111 19.24 5.82 -6.04
C SER A 111 19.36 7.24 -6.60
N LYS A 112 18.47 8.17 -6.21
CA LYS A 112 18.58 9.60 -6.59
C LYS A 112 19.79 10.28 -5.95
N SER A 113 20.09 9.99 -4.69
CA SER A 113 21.28 10.51 -4.01
C SER A 113 22.57 10.00 -4.64
N LYS A 114 22.65 8.72 -5.04
CA LYS A 114 23.82 8.15 -5.72
C LYS A 114 24.09 8.79 -7.09
N LYS A 115 23.05 9.01 -7.92
CA LYS A 115 23.22 9.69 -9.22
C LYS A 115 23.76 11.12 -9.06
N ARG A 116 23.26 11.86 -8.07
CA ARG A 116 23.70 13.24 -7.80
C ARG A 116 25.15 13.32 -7.29
N ASN A 117 25.62 12.29 -6.57
CA ASN A 117 27.01 12.22 -6.08
C ASN A 117 28.01 11.85 -7.18
N TYR A 118 27.63 11.11 -8.22
CA TYR A 118 28.52 10.81 -9.35
C TYR A 118 28.87 12.07 -10.20
N GLU A 119 28.05 13.12 -10.14
CA GLU A 119 28.30 14.40 -10.80
C GLU A 119 29.10 15.39 -9.92
N ASN A 120 29.46 15.02 -8.69
CA ASN A 120 30.22 15.87 -7.76
C ASN A 120 31.27 15.01 -7.03
N LEU A 121 32.39 14.76 -7.70
CA LEU A 121 33.44 13.86 -7.21
C LEU A 121 34.40 14.48 -6.18
N ASP A 122 34.17 15.72 -5.74
CA ASP A 122 35.05 16.42 -4.79
C ASP A 122 34.28 16.86 -3.52
N GLN A 123 33.96 15.91 -2.63
CA GLN A 123 33.88 16.15 -1.18
C GLN A 123 33.55 14.86 -0.42
N LEU A 124 34.60 14.17 0.02
CA LEU A 124 34.56 13.14 1.06
C LEU A 124 34.28 13.81 2.41
N SER A 125 33.05 13.72 2.90
CA SER A 125 32.68 14.01 4.28
C SER A 125 31.64 12.97 4.72
N TYR A 126 32.04 12.14 5.67
CA TYR A 126 31.28 11.02 6.21
C TYR A 126 30.11 11.51 7.09
N ASP A 127 28.99 10.78 6.97
CA ASP A 127 27.89 10.55 7.92
C ASP A 127 26.70 11.50 8.13
N ASN A 128 26.64 12.74 7.63
CA ASN A 128 25.42 13.56 7.76
C ASN A 128 24.49 13.61 6.53
N LYS A 129 24.82 12.87 5.45
CA LYS A 129 24.05 12.87 4.18
C LYS A 129 23.30 11.56 3.90
N ARG A 130 23.27 10.60 4.83
CA ARG A 130 22.57 9.33 4.65
C ARG A 130 21.07 9.56 4.87
N GLY A 131 20.26 9.17 3.88
CA GLY A 131 18.81 9.31 3.95
C GLY A 131 18.21 8.40 5.04
N PRO A 132 16.90 8.55 5.33
CA PRO A 132 16.18 7.65 6.21
C PRO A 132 16.40 6.20 5.81
N LYS A 133 16.63 5.34 6.80
CA LYS A 133 16.72 3.89 6.66
C LYS A 133 15.79 3.22 7.67
N ALA A 134 15.21 2.10 7.26
CA ALA A 134 14.58 1.17 8.18
C ALA A 134 15.68 0.25 8.71
N ASP A 135 16.09 0.42 9.96
CA ASP A 135 17.20 -0.33 10.55
C ASP A 135 16.79 -1.76 10.88
N LYS A 136 15.52 -1.95 11.24
CA LYS A 136 14.96 -3.25 11.58
C LYS A 136 13.48 -3.31 11.21
N VAL A 137 13.07 -4.43 10.66
CA VAL A 137 11.66 -4.79 10.48
C VAL A 137 11.34 -5.93 11.45
N LEU A 138 10.31 -5.73 12.26
CA LEU A 138 9.77 -6.74 13.18
C LEU A 138 8.40 -7.17 12.66
N GLN A 139 8.28 -8.46 12.31
CA GLN A 139 7.05 -9.06 11.85
C GLN A 139 6.36 -9.77 13.02
N PHE A 140 5.03 -9.70 13.09
CA PHE A 140 4.23 -10.44 14.06
C PHE A 140 3.01 -11.08 13.39
N GLU A 141 2.61 -12.25 13.89
CA GLU A 141 1.41 -12.95 13.42
C GLU A 141 0.15 -12.28 13.97
N PRO A 142 -0.83 -11.90 13.13
CA PRO A 142 -2.10 -11.38 13.62
C PRO A 142 -2.81 -12.40 14.53
N GLY A 143 -3.33 -11.94 15.66
CA GLY A 143 -4.16 -12.78 16.54
C GLY A 143 -3.40 -13.73 17.45
N THR A 144 -2.06 -13.74 17.45
CA THR A 144 -1.30 -14.39 18.52
C THR A 144 -1.59 -13.69 19.84
N LYS A 145 -2.29 -14.39 20.74
CA LYS A 145 -2.34 -14.03 22.15
C LYS A 145 -0.98 -14.38 22.73
N ASN A 146 -0.18 -13.37 23.05
CA ASN A 146 0.97 -13.58 23.93
C ASN A 146 0.42 -13.93 25.31
N LEU A 147 0.30 -15.22 25.59
CA LEU A 147 0.07 -15.82 26.90
C LEU A 147 1.28 -16.70 27.20
#